data_AF-A0A6G6ZXW9-F1
#
_entry.id   AF-A0A6G6ZXW9-F1
#
_cell.length_a   1.000
_cell.length_b   1.000
_cell.length_c   1.000
_cell.angle_alpha   90.00
_cell.angle_beta   90.00
_cell.angle_gamma   90.00
#
_symmetry.space_group_name_H-M   'P 1'
#
loop_
_entity.id
_entity.type
_entity.pdbx_description
1 polymer ?
#
loop_
_entity_poly.entity_id
_entity_poly.type
_entity_poly.pdbx_seq_one_letter_code
_entity_poly.pdbx_strand_id
1 'polypeptide(L)'
;MTFSIVGRCAETGQLGIAISSSSIAVGARCPWVRAGVGAVATQNVTLPALGPQILDLLESHKLEPQQALQQALGRNGWSQYRQVTVIDDQGRTALFSGQQALGTHNALAGEQCVAAGNLLAGTEVIDAMVRAFEGTPGMLAERLLAAMHAAMRAGGEAGPVHSAALMVVDDLTWPVVDLRVDWAEEDPIGQLNDLWQAYRPQMQDYLARALDPTAAPSYGVPGNE
;
A
#
# COMPACT_ATOMS: atom_id res chain seq x y z
N MET A 1 11.93 0.76 -9.97
CA MET A 1 11.61 2.16 -9.68
C MET A 1 10.24 2.11 -9.05
N THR A 2 10.20 2.34 -7.74
CA THR A 2 8.98 2.20 -6.95
C THR A 2 9.12 3.03 -5.69
N PHE A 3 8.04 3.68 -5.25
CA PHE A 3 7.86 4.07 -3.86
C PHE A 3 6.49 3.63 -3.35
N SER A 4 6.44 3.27 -2.09
CA SER A 4 5.24 2.78 -1.43
C SER A 4 5.21 3.15 0.04
N ILE A 5 4.00 3.09 0.60
CA ILE A 5 3.75 3.24 2.02
C ILE A 5 2.68 2.25 2.45
N VAL A 6 2.99 1.45 3.47
CA VAL A 6 2.00 0.68 4.23
C VAL A 6 1.63 1.45 5.49
N GLY A 7 0.37 1.39 5.90
CA GLY A 7 -0.11 2.15 7.06
C GLY A 7 -1.27 1.48 7.78
N ARG A 8 -1.45 1.87 9.04
CA ARG A 8 -2.53 1.45 9.92
C ARG A 8 -3.27 2.67 10.46
N CYS A 9 -4.58 2.56 10.60
CA CYS A 9 -5.36 3.51 11.39
C CYS A 9 -5.54 2.95 12.80
N ALA A 10 -5.02 3.65 13.82
CA ALA A 10 -5.12 3.17 15.19
C ALA A 10 -6.54 3.20 15.78
N GLU A 11 -7.39 4.10 15.26
CA GLU A 11 -8.76 4.27 15.71
C GLU A 11 -9.70 3.20 15.14
N THR A 12 -9.55 2.88 13.86
CA THR A 12 -10.44 1.94 13.16
C THR A 12 -9.86 0.53 13.06
N GLY A 13 -8.55 0.36 13.20
CA GLY A 13 -7.86 -0.91 12.94
C GLY A 13 -7.61 -1.20 11.46
N GLN A 14 -8.06 -0.32 10.55
CA GLN A 14 -7.85 -0.47 9.11
C GLN A 14 -6.36 -0.56 8.78
N LEU A 15 -6.05 -1.37 7.77
CA LEU A 15 -4.71 -1.56 7.21
C LEU A 15 -4.76 -1.23 5.73
N GLY A 16 -3.69 -0.63 5.21
CA GLY A 16 -3.69 -0.22 3.82
C GLY A 16 -2.30 0.00 3.26
N ILE A 17 -2.27 0.16 1.95
CA ILE A 17 -1.07 0.44 1.18
C ILE A 17 -1.39 1.36 0.01
N ALA A 18 -0.49 2.31 -0.25
CA ALA A 18 -0.41 3.01 -1.53
C ALA A 18 0.97 2.83 -2.15
N ILE A 19 1.02 2.70 -3.47
CA ILE A 19 2.24 2.38 -4.21
C ILE A 19 2.19 2.94 -5.63
N SER A 20 3.34 3.38 -6.15
CA SER A 20 3.49 3.84 -7.53
C SER A 20 4.80 3.33 -8.12
N SER A 21 4.83 3.15 -9.45
CA SER A 21 5.98 2.64 -10.19
C SER A 21 6.01 3.14 -11.64
N SER A 22 7.22 3.26 -12.20
CA SER A 22 7.43 3.35 -13.65
C SER A 22 7.03 2.09 -14.45
N SER A 23 6.83 0.94 -13.77
CA SER A 23 6.41 -0.30 -14.43
C SER A 23 4.89 -0.39 -14.47
N ILE A 24 4.34 -1.10 -15.47
CA ILE A 24 2.91 -1.39 -15.59
C ILE A 24 2.38 -2.21 -14.40
N ALA A 25 1.11 -2.01 -14.05
CA ALA A 25 0.33 -2.84 -13.13
C ALA A 25 1.03 -3.14 -11.80
N VAL A 26 1.60 -2.13 -11.14
CA VAL A 26 2.24 -2.32 -9.82
C VAL A 26 1.27 -2.88 -8.78
N GLY A 27 -0.01 -2.49 -8.87
CA GLY A 27 -1.08 -2.92 -7.98
C GLY A 27 -1.32 -4.43 -7.95
N ALA A 28 -1.04 -5.15 -9.04
CA ALA A 28 -1.24 -6.60 -9.09
C ALA A 28 -0.13 -7.42 -8.41
N ARG A 29 1.03 -6.81 -8.11
CA ARG A 29 2.27 -7.56 -7.85
C ARG A 29 2.91 -7.24 -6.51
N CYS A 30 2.78 -6.00 -6.07
CA CYS A 30 3.55 -5.45 -4.97
C CYS A 30 2.76 -5.23 -3.67
N PRO A 31 1.49 -4.77 -3.70
CA PRO A 31 0.71 -4.54 -2.48
C PRO A 31 0.00 -5.80 -1.99
N TRP A 32 0.06 -6.03 -0.69
CA TRP A 32 -0.64 -7.12 -0.01
C TRP A 32 -1.17 -6.63 1.33
N VAL A 33 -2.45 -6.84 1.59
CA VAL A 33 -3.10 -6.47 2.85
C VAL A 33 -4.02 -7.60 3.30
N ARG A 34 -4.15 -7.79 4.61
CA ARG A 34 -5.07 -8.76 5.21
C ARG A 34 -5.67 -8.17 6.48
N ALA A 35 -7.00 -8.12 6.51
CA ALA A 35 -7.81 -7.65 7.63
C ALA A 35 -7.36 -8.34 8.94
N GLY A 36 -7.15 -7.54 10.00
CA GLY A 36 -6.73 -8.04 11.31
C GLY A 36 -5.36 -8.76 11.35
N VAL A 37 -4.53 -8.64 10.31
CA VAL A 37 -3.21 -9.29 10.25
C VAL A 37 -2.09 -8.31 9.93
N GLY A 38 -2.17 -7.61 8.80
CA GLY A 38 -1.11 -6.67 8.41
C GLY A 38 -1.14 -6.24 6.95
N ALA A 39 -0.16 -5.41 6.59
CA ALA A 39 0.10 -4.94 5.24
C ALA A 39 1.58 -5.12 4.88
N VAL A 40 1.85 -5.54 3.64
CA VAL A 40 3.18 -5.83 3.12
C VAL A 40 3.35 -5.23 1.73
N ALA A 41 4.43 -4.49 1.52
CA ALA A 41 4.89 -4.09 0.19
C ALA A 41 6.12 -4.91 -0.21
N THR A 42 6.13 -5.51 -1.40
CA THR A 42 7.31 -6.17 -1.99
C THR A 42 7.70 -5.51 -3.30
N GLN A 43 8.89 -4.88 -3.34
CA GLN A 43 9.34 -4.01 -4.43
C GLN A 43 10.82 -4.21 -4.79
N ASN A 44 11.36 -3.30 -5.62
CA ASN A 44 12.65 -3.37 -6.32
C ASN A 44 12.66 -4.44 -7.41
N VAL A 45 13.33 -5.59 -7.20
CA VAL A 45 13.14 -6.77 -8.05
C VAL A 45 12.11 -7.64 -7.35
N THR A 46 10.84 -7.29 -7.51
CA THR A 46 9.71 -7.88 -6.77
C THR A 46 9.67 -9.41 -6.88
N LEU A 47 9.49 -10.06 -5.74
CA LEU A 47 8.94 -11.42 -5.68
C LEU A 47 7.55 -11.33 -5.05
N PRO A 48 6.46 -11.46 -5.83
CA PRO A 48 5.09 -11.25 -5.32
C PRO A 48 4.76 -12.18 -4.15
N ALA A 49 5.27 -13.42 -4.18
CA ALA A 49 5.02 -14.42 -3.15
C ALA A 49 5.47 -14.02 -1.73
N LEU A 50 6.37 -13.03 -1.57
CA LEU A 50 6.78 -12.55 -0.24
C LEU A 50 5.62 -11.94 0.55
N GLY A 51 4.70 -11.25 -0.12
CA GLY A 51 3.53 -10.64 0.51
C GLY A 51 2.68 -11.63 1.31
N PRO A 52 2.02 -12.59 0.64
CA PRO A 52 1.19 -13.59 1.32
C PRO A 52 2.01 -14.45 2.29
N GLN A 53 3.26 -14.82 1.96
CA GLN A 53 4.11 -15.60 2.87
C GLN A 53 4.38 -14.89 4.20
N ILE A 54 4.64 -13.58 4.17
CA ILE A 54 4.84 -12.79 5.40
C ILE A 54 3.53 -12.69 6.17
N LEU A 55 2.41 -12.39 5.50
CA LEU A 55 1.10 -12.32 6.14
C LEU A 55 0.71 -13.66 6.80
N ASP A 56 1.00 -14.80 6.17
CA ASP A 56 0.77 -16.13 6.74
C ASP A 56 1.62 -16.38 8.00
N LEU A 57 2.86 -15.89 8.02
CA LEU A 57 3.74 -15.96 9.19
C LEU A 57 3.25 -15.08 10.34
N LEU A 58 2.72 -13.89 10.05
CA LEU A 58 2.06 -13.05 11.05
C LEU A 58 0.80 -13.73 11.60
N GLU A 59 -0.05 -14.26 10.72
CA GLU A 59 -1.36 -14.79 11.11
C GLU A 59 -1.27 -16.15 11.82
N SER A 60 -0.61 -17.13 11.19
CA SER A 60 -0.61 -18.53 11.64
C SER A 60 0.44 -18.81 12.70
N HIS A 61 1.62 -18.18 12.57
CA HIS A 61 2.73 -18.39 13.49
C HIS A 61 2.85 -17.31 14.57
N LYS A 62 2.02 -16.25 14.49
CA LYS A 62 2.01 -15.13 15.44
C LYS A 62 3.40 -14.51 15.63
N LEU A 63 4.18 -14.48 14.55
CA LEU A 63 5.51 -13.88 14.58
C LEU A 63 5.44 -12.37 14.56
N GLU A 64 6.43 -11.73 15.18
CA GLU A 64 6.63 -10.30 15.02
C GLU A 64 7.03 -9.95 13.58
N PRO A 65 6.70 -8.74 13.07
CA PRO A 65 7.00 -8.31 11.71
C PRO A 65 8.44 -8.59 11.26
N GLN A 66 9.41 -8.31 12.12
CA GLN A 66 10.83 -8.50 11.78
C GLN A 66 11.20 -9.98 11.63
N GLN A 67 10.62 -10.86 12.46
CA GLN A 67 10.86 -12.30 12.42
C GLN A 67 10.20 -12.92 11.18
N ALA A 68 8.95 -12.55 10.89
CA ALA A 68 8.22 -12.98 9.70
C ALA A 68 8.97 -12.57 8.41
N LEU A 69 9.43 -11.31 8.36
CA LEU A 69 10.22 -10.78 7.25
C LEU A 69 11.53 -11.57 7.03
N GLN A 70 12.31 -11.78 8.09
CA GLN A 70 13.58 -12.52 8.01
C GLN A 70 13.36 -13.97 7.56
N GLN A 71 12.35 -14.65 8.12
CA GLN A 71 12.04 -16.03 7.76
C GLN A 71 11.59 -16.15 6.31
N ALA A 72 10.76 -15.23 5.80
CA ALA A 72 10.33 -15.24 4.40
C ALA A 72 11.50 -14.97 3.44
N LEU A 73 12.35 -13.98 3.75
CA LEU A 73 13.54 -13.66 2.95
C LEU A 73 14.57 -14.79 2.93
N GLY A 74 14.70 -15.55 4.03
CA GLY A 74 15.62 -16.69 4.13
C GLY A 74 15.27 -17.87 3.22
N ARG A 75 14.06 -17.93 2.66
CA ARG A 75 13.58 -19.08 1.86
C ARG A 75 14.02 -19.06 0.40
N ASN A 76 14.45 -17.91 -0.14
CA ASN A 76 14.54 -17.73 -1.61
C ASN A 76 15.91 -17.36 -2.18
N GLY A 77 17.00 -17.34 -1.39
CA GLY A 77 18.39 -17.16 -1.88
C GLY A 77 18.72 -15.85 -2.62
N TRP A 78 17.73 -14.98 -2.84
CA TRP A 78 17.82 -13.77 -3.65
C TRP A 78 17.35 -12.52 -2.89
N SER A 79 17.35 -12.57 -1.56
CA SER A 79 16.90 -11.48 -0.69
C SER A 79 17.65 -10.19 -0.97
N GLN A 80 18.93 -10.24 -1.35
CA GLN A 80 19.75 -9.08 -1.69
C GLN A 80 19.14 -8.19 -2.80
N TYR A 81 18.23 -8.71 -3.63
CA TYR A 81 17.55 -7.95 -4.69
C TYR A 81 16.17 -7.40 -4.29
N ARG A 82 15.71 -7.65 -3.06
CA ARG A 82 14.37 -7.31 -2.59
C ARG A 82 14.39 -6.04 -1.74
N GLN A 83 13.28 -5.30 -1.80
CA GLN A 83 12.95 -4.28 -0.80
C GLN A 83 11.54 -4.58 -0.30
N VAL A 84 11.38 -4.69 1.01
CA VAL A 84 10.12 -5.13 1.63
C VAL A 84 9.81 -4.28 2.86
N THR A 85 8.55 -3.87 3.00
CA THR A 85 8.03 -3.23 4.21
C THR A 85 6.84 -4.02 4.75
N VAL A 86 6.71 -4.03 6.07
CA VAL A 86 5.67 -4.77 6.81
C VAL A 86 5.15 -3.89 7.93
N ILE A 87 3.84 -3.85 8.10
CA ILE A 87 3.17 -3.38 9.32
C ILE A 87 2.12 -4.41 9.73
N ASP A 88 2.01 -4.74 11.00
CA ASP A 88 0.96 -5.63 11.50
C ASP A 88 -0.27 -4.89 12.05
N ASP A 89 -1.26 -5.66 12.49
CA ASP A 89 -2.51 -5.19 13.08
C ASP A 89 -2.34 -4.45 14.42
N GLN A 90 -1.14 -4.44 15.00
CA GLN A 90 -0.77 -3.66 16.19
C GLN A 90 0.05 -2.41 15.86
N GLY A 91 0.37 -2.19 14.58
CA GLY A 91 1.18 -1.07 14.13
C GLY A 91 2.68 -1.28 14.33
N ARG A 92 3.13 -2.50 14.64
CA ARG A 92 4.55 -2.85 14.69
C ARG A 92 5.07 -3.01 13.27
N THR A 93 6.31 -2.59 13.04
CA THR A 93 6.84 -2.43 11.69
C THR A 93 8.13 -3.21 11.47
N ALA A 94 8.35 -3.66 10.25
CA ALA A 94 9.64 -4.15 9.78
C ALA A 94 9.93 -3.66 8.36
N LEU A 95 11.21 -3.52 8.04
CA LEU A 95 11.66 -3.10 6.72
C LEU A 95 12.98 -3.76 6.37
N PHE A 96 13.20 -3.97 5.08
CA PHE A 96 14.43 -4.54 4.54
C PHE A 96 14.73 -3.93 3.18
N SER A 97 15.98 -3.53 2.97
CA SER A 97 16.54 -3.18 1.67
C SER A 97 17.76 -4.05 1.42
N GLY A 98 17.68 -4.91 0.41
CA GLY A 98 18.80 -5.75 0.02
C GLY A 98 19.95 -4.93 -0.57
N GLN A 99 21.17 -5.46 -0.48
CA GLN A 99 22.40 -4.79 -0.94
C GLN A 99 22.44 -4.53 -2.46
N GLN A 100 21.54 -5.13 -3.24
CA GLN A 100 21.35 -4.92 -4.68
C GLN A 100 20.08 -4.09 -4.98
N ALA A 101 19.61 -3.30 -4.00
CA ALA A 101 18.56 -2.30 -4.24
C ALA A 101 19.04 -1.30 -5.31
N LEU A 102 18.16 -0.98 -6.26
CA LEU A 102 18.54 -0.19 -7.43
C LEU A 102 18.56 1.31 -7.11
N GLY A 103 19.62 1.97 -7.57
CA GLY A 103 19.78 3.43 -7.49
C GLY A 103 19.71 3.99 -6.07
N THR A 104 19.33 5.26 -5.97
CA THR A 104 19.02 5.88 -4.67
C THR A 104 17.80 5.18 -4.07
N HIS A 105 17.96 4.67 -2.85
CA HIS A 105 16.90 3.99 -2.13
C HIS A 105 16.87 4.43 -0.67
N ASN A 106 15.69 4.38 -0.07
CA ASN A 106 15.49 4.64 1.35
C ASN A 106 14.29 3.81 1.85
N ALA A 107 14.23 3.58 3.16
CA ALA A 107 13.10 2.98 3.84
C ALA A 107 13.05 3.53 5.27
N LEU A 108 11.86 3.95 5.70
CA LEU A 108 11.66 4.64 6.98
C LEU A 108 10.36 4.17 7.63
N ALA A 109 10.46 3.80 8.91
CA ALA A 109 9.29 3.59 9.75
C ALA A 109 8.87 4.92 10.40
N GLY A 110 7.58 5.16 10.45
CA GLY A 110 6.95 6.27 11.18
C GLY A 110 5.87 5.77 12.12
N GLU A 111 5.11 6.69 12.69
CA GLU A 111 3.96 6.37 13.52
C GLU A 111 2.85 5.74 12.65
N GLN A 112 2.54 4.47 12.95
CA GLN A 112 1.53 3.68 12.24
C GLN A 112 1.77 3.54 10.72
N CYS A 113 3.02 3.67 10.25
CA CYS A 113 3.35 3.47 8.83
C CYS A 113 4.80 3.05 8.58
N VAL A 114 5.04 2.53 7.38
CA VAL A 114 6.39 2.31 6.84
C VAL A 114 6.39 2.67 5.37
N ALA A 115 7.29 3.56 4.97
CA ALA A 115 7.50 3.91 3.57
C ALA A 115 8.85 3.38 3.06
N ALA A 116 8.92 3.04 1.78
CA ALA A 116 10.16 2.64 1.14
C ALA A 116 10.17 2.96 -0.34
N GLY A 117 11.35 3.16 -0.91
CA GLY A 117 11.52 3.35 -2.34
C GLY A 117 12.91 3.02 -2.88
N ASN A 118 12.97 2.80 -4.19
CA ASN A 118 14.18 2.51 -4.98
C ASN A 118 14.15 3.29 -6.29
N LEU A 119 15.33 3.61 -6.82
CA LEU A 119 15.52 4.49 -7.98
C LEU A 119 14.81 5.85 -7.76
N LEU A 120 14.95 6.40 -6.56
CA LEU A 120 14.38 7.69 -6.15
C LEU A 120 15.18 8.86 -6.73
N ALA A 121 14.51 10.01 -6.89
CA ALA A 121 15.21 11.28 -7.17
C ALA A 121 16.11 11.70 -6.00
N GLY A 122 15.70 11.42 -4.76
CA GLY A 122 16.43 11.69 -3.53
C GLY A 122 15.88 10.88 -2.35
N THR A 123 16.65 10.75 -1.27
CA THR A 123 16.22 9.98 -0.08
C THR A 123 15.07 10.67 0.67
N GLU A 124 14.99 11.99 0.57
CA GLU A 124 13.97 12.88 1.15
C GLU A 124 12.55 12.59 0.67
N VAL A 125 12.40 11.87 -0.45
CA VAL A 125 11.10 11.40 -0.95
C VAL A 125 10.41 10.54 0.11
N ILE A 126 11.15 9.64 0.75
CA ILE A 126 10.60 8.74 1.78
C ILE A 126 10.34 9.48 3.09
N ASP A 127 11.18 10.45 3.45
CA ASP A 127 10.93 11.32 4.61
C ASP A 127 9.63 12.14 4.43
N ALA A 128 9.41 12.67 3.23
CA ALA A 128 8.20 13.43 2.89
C ALA A 128 6.93 12.56 2.97
N MET A 129 7.01 11.29 2.54
CA MET A 129 5.90 10.34 2.64
C MET A 129 5.48 10.11 4.08
N VAL A 130 6.44 9.79 4.96
CA VAL A 130 6.17 9.51 6.38
C VAL A 130 5.57 10.73 7.06
N ARG A 131 6.18 11.91 6.91
CA ARG A 131 5.67 13.16 7.53
C ARG A 131 4.26 13.51 7.05
N ALA A 132 3.97 13.29 5.77
CA ALA A 132 2.64 13.56 5.23
C ALA A 132 1.59 12.58 5.77
N PHE A 133 1.93 11.29 5.92
CA PHE A 133 1.02 10.30 6.49
C PHE A 133 0.69 10.58 7.97
N GLU A 134 1.71 10.98 8.75
CA GLU A 134 1.57 11.33 10.17
C GLU A 134 0.80 12.65 10.37
N GLY A 135 1.06 13.63 9.51
CA GLY A 135 0.45 14.97 9.60
C GLY A 135 -0.95 15.09 8.98
N THR A 136 -1.42 14.08 8.26
CA THR A 136 -2.74 14.11 7.61
C THR A 136 -3.77 13.42 8.51
N PRO A 137 -4.84 14.11 8.95
CA PRO A 137 -5.97 13.48 9.63
C PRO A 137 -6.92 12.82 8.62
N GLY A 138 -7.91 12.06 9.12
CA GLY A 138 -9.00 11.53 8.30
C GLY A 138 -8.84 10.05 7.94
N MET A 139 -9.47 9.64 6.83
CA MET A 139 -9.55 8.23 6.45
C MET A 139 -8.18 7.70 6.08
N LEU A 140 -7.90 6.41 6.35
CA LEU A 140 -6.61 5.81 6.03
C LEU A 140 -6.24 5.97 4.54
N ALA A 141 -7.21 5.82 3.64
CA ALA A 141 -7.06 6.06 2.20
C ALA A 141 -6.54 7.47 1.88
N GLU A 142 -7.06 8.51 2.54
CA GLU A 142 -6.66 9.91 2.34
C GLU A 142 -5.23 10.15 2.83
N ARG A 143 -4.86 9.57 3.97
CA ARG A 143 -3.51 9.65 4.54
C ARG A 143 -2.47 8.97 3.65
N LEU A 144 -2.81 7.81 3.11
CA LEU A 144 -1.97 7.09 2.14
C LEU A 144 -1.78 7.90 0.86
N LEU A 145 -2.86 8.46 0.29
CA LEU A 145 -2.78 9.31 -0.91
C LEU A 145 -1.99 10.61 -0.65
N ALA A 146 -2.15 11.23 0.53
CA ALA A 146 -1.39 12.41 0.91
C ALA A 146 0.13 12.13 0.92
N ALA A 147 0.53 10.95 1.41
CA ALA A 147 1.92 10.50 1.35
C ALA A 147 2.41 10.33 -0.10
N MET A 148 1.62 9.74 -0.99
CA MET A 148 1.97 9.59 -2.41
C MET A 148 2.18 10.94 -3.10
N HIS A 149 1.29 11.90 -2.87
CA HIS A 149 1.46 13.26 -3.41
C HIS A 149 2.67 13.99 -2.81
N ALA A 150 2.98 13.77 -1.53
CA ALA A 150 4.17 14.33 -0.90
C ALA A 150 5.46 13.75 -1.50
N ALA A 151 5.47 12.44 -1.79
CA ALA A 151 6.57 11.78 -2.50
C ALA A 151 6.86 12.46 -3.84
N MET A 152 5.80 12.66 -4.65
CA MET A 152 5.92 13.31 -5.96
C MET A 152 6.39 14.76 -5.86
N ARG A 153 5.89 15.55 -4.90
CA ARG A 153 6.38 16.92 -4.66
C ARG A 153 7.84 16.97 -4.23
N ALA A 154 8.32 15.93 -3.54
CA ALA A 154 9.72 15.76 -3.15
C ALA A 154 10.60 15.19 -4.29
N GLY A 155 10.04 15.00 -5.49
CA GLY A 155 10.76 14.56 -6.70
C GLY A 155 10.41 13.13 -7.15
N GLY A 156 9.81 12.31 -6.29
CA GLY A 156 9.37 10.95 -6.63
C GLY A 156 10.51 10.04 -7.11
N GLU A 157 10.22 9.32 -8.19
CA GLU A 157 11.20 8.48 -8.88
C GLU A 157 12.19 9.33 -9.70
N ALA A 158 13.39 8.81 -9.96
CA ALA A 158 14.37 9.50 -10.81
C ALA A 158 13.88 9.65 -12.28
N GLY A 159 12.91 8.83 -12.69
CA GLY A 159 12.17 8.95 -13.94
C GLY A 159 10.65 8.98 -13.71
N PRO A 160 9.85 9.00 -14.78
CA PRO A 160 8.39 9.06 -14.68
C PRO A 160 7.80 7.78 -14.07
N VAL A 161 6.67 7.94 -13.39
CA VAL A 161 5.81 6.83 -12.94
C VAL A 161 4.66 6.63 -13.91
N HIS A 162 4.22 5.38 -14.05
CA HIS A 162 3.15 5.01 -15.00
C HIS A 162 2.02 4.20 -14.37
N SER A 163 2.21 3.59 -13.20
CA SER A 163 1.13 2.90 -12.52
C SER A 163 1.09 3.24 -11.04
N ALA A 164 -0.10 3.18 -10.46
CA ALA A 164 -0.35 3.44 -9.05
C ALA A 164 -1.50 2.58 -8.52
N ALA A 165 -1.49 2.27 -7.23
CA ALA A 165 -2.57 1.54 -6.58
C ALA A 165 -2.77 2.01 -5.14
N LEU A 166 -4.02 1.91 -4.67
CA LEU A 166 -4.46 2.14 -3.31
C LEU A 166 -5.32 0.95 -2.88
N MET A 167 -4.94 0.27 -1.80
CA MET A 167 -5.68 -0.85 -1.25
C MET A 167 -5.85 -0.68 0.26
N VAL A 168 -7.07 -0.85 0.76
CA VAL A 168 -7.40 -0.76 2.19
C VAL A 168 -8.34 -1.90 2.57
N VAL A 169 -8.04 -2.55 3.69
CA VAL A 169 -8.89 -3.57 4.33
C VAL A 169 -9.38 -3.06 5.68
N ASP A 170 -10.55 -3.56 6.07
CA ASP A 170 -11.14 -3.32 7.38
C ASP A 170 -11.32 -4.65 8.12
N ASP A 171 -12.54 -5.05 8.46
CA ASP A 171 -12.90 -6.28 9.17
C ASP A 171 -13.39 -7.42 8.24
N LEU A 172 -13.55 -7.14 6.94
CA LEU A 172 -14.00 -8.10 5.93
C LEU A 172 -12.85 -8.86 5.28
N THR A 173 -13.15 -10.01 4.68
CA THR A 173 -12.15 -10.85 4.00
C THR A 173 -11.68 -10.29 2.66
N TRP A 174 -12.28 -9.20 2.19
CA TRP A 174 -11.91 -8.48 0.96
C TRP A 174 -11.57 -7.02 1.25
N PRO A 175 -10.80 -6.34 0.38
CA PRO A 175 -10.52 -4.91 0.52
C PRO A 175 -11.79 -4.05 0.42
N VAL A 176 -11.94 -3.12 1.35
CA VAL A 176 -12.99 -2.07 1.30
C VAL A 176 -12.62 -0.95 0.33
N VAL A 177 -11.34 -0.85 -0.06
CA VAL A 177 -10.86 -0.03 -1.17
C VAL A 177 -9.85 -0.86 -1.96
N ASP A 178 -10.03 -0.97 -3.28
CA ASP A 178 -9.04 -1.51 -4.23
C ASP A 178 -9.14 -0.71 -5.53
N LEU A 179 -8.29 0.31 -5.65
CA LEU A 179 -8.27 1.24 -6.77
C LEU A 179 -6.90 1.15 -7.46
N ARG A 180 -6.93 1.07 -8.79
CA ARG A 180 -5.73 0.82 -9.59
C ARG A 180 -5.71 1.66 -10.86
N VAL A 181 -4.57 2.28 -11.09
CA VAL A 181 -4.17 2.83 -12.39
C VAL A 181 -3.04 1.93 -12.88
N ASP A 182 -3.36 0.98 -13.75
CA ASP A 182 -2.38 -0.01 -14.20
C ASP A 182 -1.41 0.54 -15.25
N TRP A 183 -1.80 1.57 -15.99
CA TRP A 183 -0.94 2.35 -16.87
C TRP A 183 -1.54 3.73 -17.11
N ALA A 184 -0.71 4.75 -17.05
CA ALA A 184 -0.99 6.11 -17.47
C ALA A 184 0.27 6.70 -18.11
N GLU A 185 0.10 7.47 -19.17
CA GLU A 185 1.21 8.23 -19.79
C GLU A 185 1.74 9.28 -18.81
N GLU A 186 0.83 9.94 -18.08
CA GLU A 186 1.16 11.00 -17.13
C GLU A 186 0.29 10.90 -15.87
N ASP A 187 0.87 11.31 -14.74
CA ASP A 187 0.24 11.47 -13.44
C ASP A 187 -0.69 10.32 -12.99
N PRO A 188 -0.19 9.07 -12.88
CA PRO A 188 -1.00 7.96 -12.37
C PRO A 188 -1.49 8.17 -10.94
N ILE A 189 -0.82 9.01 -10.14
CA ILE A 189 -1.21 9.29 -8.75
C ILE A 189 -2.38 10.28 -8.69
N GLY A 190 -2.37 11.32 -9.53
CA GLY A 190 -3.53 12.19 -9.71
C GLY A 190 -4.77 11.42 -10.18
N GLN A 191 -4.61 10.54 -11.18
CA GLN A 191 -5.70 9.66 -11.63
C GLN A 191 -6.20 8.71 -10.54
N LEU A 192 -5.30 8.16 -9.72
CA LEU A 192 -5.67 7.34 -8.57
C LEU A 192 -6.45 8.14 -7.52
N ASN A 193 -6.08 9.41 -7.29
CA ASN A 193 -6.84 10.31 -6.43
C ASN A 193 -8.24 10.59 -7.00
N ASP A 194 -8.38 10.79 -8.31
CA ASP A 194 -9.70 10.99 -8.94
C ASP A 194 -10.60 9.76 -8.79
N LEU A 195 -10.03 8.55 -8.94
CA LEU A 195 -10.74 7.31 -8.63
C LEU A 195 -11.22 7.27 -7.17
N TRP A 196 -10.38 7.70 -6.22
CA TRP A 196 -10.76 7.76 -4.81
C TRP A 196 -11.89 8.75 -4.57
N GLN A 197 -11.85 9.95 -5.15
CA GLN A 197 -12.93 10.93 -4.99
C GLN A 197 -14.26 10.43 -5.55
N ALA A 198 -14.24 9.69 -6.66
CA ALA A 198 -15.43 9.05 -7.23
C ALA A 198 -15.94 7.87 -6.37
N TYR A 199 -15.02 7.07 -5.80
CA TYR A 199 -15.36 5.86 -5.05
C TYR A 199 -15.83 6.15 -3.62
N ARG A 200 -15.16 7.07 -2.91
CA ARG A 200 -15.39 7.39 -1.50
C ARG A 200 -16.86 7.53 -1.10
N PRO A 201 -17.70 8.33 -1.78
CA PRO A 201 -19.10 8.49 -1.39
C PRO A 201 -19.95 7.22 -1.59
N GLN A 202 -19.49 6.27 -2.42
CA GLN A 202 -20.20 5.04 -2.75
C GLN A 202 -19.72 3.84 -1.92
N MET A 203 -18.57 3.96 -1.24
CA MET A 203 -17.92 2.86 -0.53
C MET A 203 -18.86 2.16 0.47
N GLN A 204 -19.57 2.93 1.30
CA GLN A 204 -20.48 2.37 2.29
C GLN A 204 -21.68 1.67 1.65
N ASP A 205 -22.17 2.18 0.53
CA ASP A 205 -23.28 1.55 -0.20
C ASP A 205 -22.86 0.20 -0.78
N TYR A 206 -21.62 0.06 -1.28
CA TYR A 206 -21.11 -1.22 -1.75
C TYR A 206 -20.98 -2.25 -0.62
N LEU A 207 -20.53 -1.82 0.57
CA LEU A 207 -20.48 -2.68 1.75
C LEU A 207 -21.89 -3.11 2.18
N ALA A 208 -22.82 -2.17 2.26
CA ALA A 208 -24.22 -2.47 2.58
C ALA A 208 -24.81 -3.46 1.58
N ARG A 209 -24.62 -3.27 0.27
CA ARG A 209 -25.10 -4.19 -0.77
C ARG A 209 -24.53 -5.60 -0.63
N ALA A 210 -23.25 -5.72 -0.26
CA ALA A 210 -22.60 -7.02 -0.10
C ALA A 210 -23.07 -7.77 1.16
N LEU A 211 -23.37 -7.05 2.25
CA LEU A 211 -23.71 -7.65 3.55
C LEU A 211 -25.23 -7.78 3.76
N ASP A 212 -25.99 -6.75 3.42
CA ASP A 212 -27.45 -6.70 3.46
C ASP A 212 -28.00 -5.90 2.27
N PRO A 213 -28.27 -6.55 1.12
CA PRO A 213 -28.77 -5.89 -0.07
C PRO A 213 -30.16 -5.25 0.11
N THR A 214 -30.89 -5.55 1.20
CA THR A 214 -32.22 -4.97 1.46
C THR A 214 -32.15 -3.59 2.12
N ALA A 215 -31.04 -3.27 2.79
CA ALA A 215 -30.80 -1.99 3.44
C ALA A 215 -30.08 -0.97 2.53
N ALA A 216 -29.63 -1.41 1.35
CA ALA A 216 -28.85 -0.58 0.44
C ALA A 216 -29.71 0.37 -0.41
N PRO A 217 -29.20 1.58 -0.76
CA PRO A 217 -29.86 2.44 -1.74
C PRO A 217 -30.00 1.74 -3.10
N SER A 218 -31.10 2.05 -3.80
CA SER A 218 -31.32 1.64 -5.21
C SER A 218 -30.11 1.97 -6.07
N TYR A 219 -29.90 1.17 -7.11
CA TYR A 219 -28.79 1.35 -8.05
C TYR A 219 -28.98 2.57 -8.95
N GLY A 220 -30.20 3.12 -9.07
CA GLY A 220 -30.49 4.27 -9.94
C GLY A 220 -30.20 4.01 -11.43
N VAL A 221 -30.30 2.75 -11.86
CA VAL A 221 -30.03 2.29 -13.23
C VAL A 221 -31.28 1.66 -13.85
N PRO A 222 -31.39 1.60 -15.19
CA PRO A 222 -32.50 0.92 -15.86
C PRO A 222 -32.71 -0.50 -15.32
N GLY A 223 -33.93 -0.81 -14.88
CA GLY A 223 -34.28 -2.09 -14.22
C GLY A 223 -34.19 -2.08 -12.70
N ASN A 224 -33.88 -0.92 -12.08
CA ASN A 224 -33.84 -0.71 -10.64
C ASN A 224 -34.48 0.65 -10.25
N GLU A 225 -35.61 0.99 -10.88
CA GLU A 225 -36.42 2.19 -10.58
C GLU A 225 -37.56 1.87 -9.60
#